data_AF-B2JW56-F1
#
_entry.id   AF-B2JW56-F1
#
_cell.length_a   1.000
_cell.length_b   1.000
_cell.length_c   1.000
_cell.angle_alpha   90.00
_cell.angle_beta   90.00
_cell.angle_gamma   90.00
#
_symmetry.space_group_name_H-M   'P 1'
#
loop_
_entity.id
_entity.type
_entity.pdbx_description
1 polymer ?
#
loop_
_entity_poly.entity_id
_entity_poly.type
_entity_poly.pdbx_seq_one_letter_code
_entity_poly.pdbx_strand_id
1 'polypeptide(L)'
;MKKLIVNGIWLLTCVLAVSGSAYTKTIVELKSGMRIKTSGFSSSWNIPNRGTCVDAKKDRWRLTACFYDKAFDNAAHAEGFLQYGSLSQENKEMVGEDLPDNALVYVSGNWTYPTHNIEIGDFDVYEADRVLCHDDPPSGPDQGDDCYFSAARYKPTGSSSIATFISTRYLKSGDQSKQILWIREFIRSIKFLPQSH
;
A
#
# COMPACT_ATOMS: atom_id res chain seq x y z
N MET A 1 -68.27 35.64 -28.00
CA MET A 1 -67.89 34.36 -28.65
C MET A 1 -66.45 34.03 -28.28
N LYS A 2 -66.11 32.74 -28.08
CA LYS A 2 -64.74 32.21 -27.76
C LYS A 2 -64.23 32.67 -26.37
N LYS A 3 -63.73 31.81 -25.45
CA LYS A 3 -62.65 30.79 -25.48
C LYS A 3 -61.25 31.42 -25.67
N LEU A 4 -60.15 31.04 -25.00
CA LEU A 4 -59.79 30.17 -23.84
C LEU A 4 -58.40 30.71 -23.32
N ILE A 5 -57.62 30.20 -22.33
CA ILE A 5 -57.52 28.95 -21.56
C ILE A 5 -56.93 29.22 -20.14
N VAL A 6 -56.55 28.21 -19.36
CA VAL A 6 -55.77 28.29 -18.09
C VAL A 6 -54.35 27.73 -18.29
N ASN A 7 -53.33 28.29 -17.62
CA ASN A 7 -52.14 27.64 -17.02
C ASN A 7 -51.13 28.73 -16.55
N GLY A 8 -50.34 28.56 -15.48
CA GLY A 8 -50.17 27.39 -14.61
C GLY A 8 -48.78 26.76 -14.76
N ILE A 9 -47.72 27.45 -14.33
CA ILE A 9 -46.34 26.93 -14.34
C ILE A 9 -45.76 26.98 -12.93
N TRP A 10 -45.53 25.81 -12.34
CA TRP A 10 -44.72 25.65 -11.14
C TRP A 10 -43.24 25.64 -11.53
N LEU A 11 -42.42 26.49 -10.88
CA LEU A 11 -40.96 26.43 -11.00
C LEU A 11 -40.42 25.27 -10.17
N LEU A 12 -40.24 24.11 -10.82
CA LEU A 12 -39.60 22.95 -10.20
C LEU A 12 -38.09 23.19 -10.09
N THR A 13 -37.63 23.65 -8.92
CA THR A 13 -36.19 23.78 -8.62
C THR A 13 -35.56 22.40 -8.42
N CYS A 14 -34.99 21.84 -9.49
CA CYS A 14 -34.18 20.62 -9.43
C CYS A 14 -32.88 20.85 -8.66
N VAL A 15 -32.93 20.71 -7.33
CA VAL A 15 -31.75 20.67 -6.46
C VAL A 15 -31.03 19.34 -6.68
N LEU A 16 -30.12 19.29 -7.67
CA LEU A 16 -29.25 18.14 -7.93
C LEU A 16 -28.11 18.03 -6.90
N ALA A 17 -28.49 17.88 -5.63
CA ALA A 17 -27.57 17.60 -4.52
C ALA A 17 -27.17 16.12 -4.48
N VAL A 18 -26.57 15.61 -5.55
CA VAL A 18 -25.91 14.29 -5.56
C VAL A 18 -24.42 14.48 -5.27
N SER A 19 -24.13 15.06 -4.11
CA SER A 19 -22.79 15.06 -3.52
C SER A 19 -22.49 13.65 -2.99
N GLY A 20 -22.20 12.74 -3.92
CA GLY A 20 -21.79 11.36 -3.64
C GLY A 20 -20.45 11.33 -2.92
N SER A 21 -20.46 11.60 -1.62
CA SER A 21 -19.31 11.41 -0.74
C SER A 21 -18.92 9.94 -0.77
N ALA A 22 -17.90 9.61 -1.56
CA ALA A 22 -17.27 8.31 -1.55
C ALA A 22 -16.55 8.16 -0.21
N TYR A 23 -17.26 7.63 0.79
CA TYR A 23 -16.74 7.40 2.14
C TYR A 23 -15.50 6.52 2.08
N THR A 24 -14.33 7.14 2.11
CA THR A 24 -13.04 6.46 2.19
C THR A 24 -13.00 5.68 3.50
N LYS A 25 -12.84 4.37 3.40
CA LYS A 25 -12.73 3.51 4.57
C LYS A 25 -11.40 3.81 5.26
N THR A 26 -11.42 3.79 6.59
CA THR A 26 -10.25 4.09 7.43
C THR A 26 -9.96 3.01 8.45
N ILE A 27 -10.75 1.92 8.48
CA ILE A 27 -10.55 0.77 9.36
C ILE A 27 -10.56 -0.51 8.53
N VAL A 28 -9.50 -1.30 8.67
CA VAL A 28 -9.38 -2.69 8.20
C VAL A 28 -9.61 -3.61 9.40
N GLU A 29 -10.19 -4.79 9.20
CA GLU A 29 -10.36 -5.81 10.23
C GLU A 29 -9.80 -7.14 9.72
N LEU A 30 -8.86 -7.71 10.47
CA LEU A 30 -8.18 -8.96 10.12
C LEU A 30 -8.95 -10.18 10.66
N LYS A 31 -8.61 -11.38 10.18
CA LYS A 31 -9.24 -12.63 10.65
C LYS A 31 -9.01 -12.88 12.15
N SER A 32 -7.94 -12.35 12.72
CA SER A 32 -7.66 -12.36 14.16
C SER A 32 -8.62 -11.51 15.01
N GLY A 33 -9.45 -10.65 14.39
CA GLY A 33 -10.19 -9.59 15.09
C GLY A 33 -9.34 -8.35 15.40
N MET A 34 -8.08 -8.29 14.95
CA MET A 34 -7.31 -7.04 15.00
C MET A 34 -7.94 -5.99 14.08
N ARG A 35 -8.06 -4.76 14.58
CA ARG A 35 -8.58 -3.62 13.82
C ARG A 35 -7.45 -2.64 13.53
N ILE A 36 -7.25 -2.29 12.27
CA ILE A 36 -6.17 -1.42 11.81
C ILE A 36 -6.77 -0.14 11.29
N LYS A 37 -6.46 0.99 11.94
CA LYS A 37 -6.78 2.30 11.39
C LYS A 37 -5.70 2.71 10.39
N THR A 38 -6.10 3.25 9.23
CA THR A 38 -5.18 3.85 8.25
C THR A 38 -5.87 5.01 7.50
N SER A 39 -5.10 5.78 6.73
CA SER A 39 -5.63 6.82 5.85
C SER A 39 -6.50 6.23 4.73
N GLY A 40 -7.36 7.08 4.16
CA GLY A 40 -8.54 6.66 3.38
C GLY A 40 -8.23 5.72 2.20
N PHE A 41 -8.68 4.47 2.30
CA PHE A 41 -8.59 3.48 1.24
C PHE A 41 -9.91 3.33 0.47
N SER A 42 -9.83 2.96 -0.81
CA SER A 42 -11.00 2.78 -1.69
C SER A 42 -11.58 1.37 -1.60
N SER A 43 -10.72 0.37 -1.40
CA SER A 43 -11.06 -1.04 -1.52
C SER A 43 -10.20 -1.88 -0.57
N SER A 44 -10.75 -3.03 -0.17
CA SER A 44 -10.12 -3.97 0.76
C SER A 44 -10.47 -5.39 0.37
N TRP A 45 -9.48 -6.28 0.32
CA TRP A 45 -9.64 -7.66 -0.10
C TRP A 45 -8.80 -8.60 0.76
N ASN A 46 -9.30 -9.82 1.00
CA ASN A 46 -8.68 -10.78 1.91
C ASN A 46 -7.80 -11.77 1.14
N ILE A 47 -6.56 -11.95 1.59
CA ILE A 47 -5.70 -13.05 1.15
C ILE A 47 -6.08 -14.30 1.95
N PRO A 48 -6.53 -15.40 1.32
CA PRO A 48 -6.97 -16.59 2.03
C PRO A 48 -5.93 -17.11 3.02
N ASN A 49 -6.28 -17.06 4.31
CA ASN A 49 -5.49 -17.56 5.44
C ASN A 49 -4.08 -16.93 5.58
N ARG A 50 -3.89 -15.71 5.06
CA ARG A 50 -2.68 -14.92 5.29
C ARG A 50 -2.97 -13.54 5.92
N GLY A 51 -3.93 -12.78 5.39
CA GLY A 51 -4.15 -11.40 5.80
C GLY A 51 -5.18 -10.64 4.98
N THR A 52 -5.17 -9.32 5.06
CA THR A 52 -6.06 -8.40 4.33
C THR A 52 -5.26 -7.27 3.72
N CYS A 53 -5.48 -7.00 2.44
CA CYS A 53 -4.90 -5.86 1.74
C CYS A 53 -5.92 -4.74 1.55
N VAL A 54 -5.42 -3.51 1.42
CA VAL A 54 -6.19 -2.35 1.00
C VAL A 54 -5.51 -1.63 -0.15
N ASP A 55 -6.32 -1.08 -1.05
CA ASP A 55 -5.85 -0.25 -2.14
C ASP A 55 -6.19 1.21 -1.81
N ALA A 56 -5.16 2.05 -1.71
CA ALA A 56 -5.29 3.47 -1.40
C ALA A 56 -4.90 4.32 -2.62
N LYS A 57 -5.54 5.49 -2.77
CA LYS A 57 -5.38 6.35 -3.94
C LYS A 57 -5.31 7.83 -3.54
N LYS A 58 -4.31 8.55 -4.04
CA LYS A 58 -4.17 10.01 -3.94
C LYS A 58 -3.93 10.58 -5.33
N ASP A 59 -4.87 11.38 -5.80
CA ASP A 59 -4.93 11.95 -7.16
C ASP A 59 -4.80 10.89 -8.28
N ARG A 60 -3.56 10.68 -8.75
CA ARG A 60 -3.19 9.72 -9.79
C ARG A 60 -2.42 8.51 -9.26
N TRP A 61 -1.80 8.60 -8.08
CA TRP A 61 -1.03 7.52 -7.46
C TRP A 61 -1.95 6.47 -6.82
N ARG A 62 -1.52 5.21 -6.84
CA ARG A 62 -2.17 4.07 -6.18
C ARG A 62 -1.12 3.27 -5.41
N LEU A 63 -1.41 2.85 -4.19
CA LEU A 63 -0.59 1.88 -3.46
C LEU A 63 -1.47 0.75 -2.93
N THR A 64 -0.89 -0.43 -2.83
CA THR A 64 -1.49 -1.61 -2.18
C THR A 64 -0.77 -1.82 -0.86
N ALA A 65 -1.50 -1.96 0.24
CA ALA A 65 -0.94 -2.22 1.56
C ALA A 65 -1.56 -3.49 2.16
N CYS A 66 -0.74 -4.52 2.36
CA CYS A 66 -1.14 -5.84 2.85
C CYS A 66 -0.72 -6.04 4.30
N PHE A 67 -1.70 -6.40 5.14
CA PHE A 67 -1.55 -6.63 6.57
C PHE A 67 -1.77 -8.10 6.90
N TYR A 68 -0.78 -8.73 7.55
CA TYR A 68 -0.77 -10.17 7.81
C TYR A 68 -0.94 -10.49 9.29
N ASP A 69 -1.76 -11.50 9.62
CA ASP A 69 -1.91 -12.07 10.97
C ASP A 69 -0.69 -12.95 11.35
N LYS A 70 0.53 -12.48 11.09
CA LYS A 70 1.81 -13.18 11.31
C LYS A 70 2.93 -12.20 11.66
N ALA A 71 3.82 -12.64 12.57
CA ALA A 71 5.02 -11.90 12.94
C ALA A 71 5.87 -11.56 11.70
N PHE A 72 6.52 -10.40 11.72
CA PHE A 72 7.21 -9.81 10.58
C PHE A 72 8.13 -10.79 9.85
N ASP A 73 9.06 -11.42 10.56
CA ASP A 73 10.07 -12.30 9.95
C ASP A 73 9.47 -13.59 9.35
N ASN A 74 8.33 -14.05 9.89
CA ASN A 74 7.57 -15.20 9.37
C ASN A 74 6.74 -14.86 8.11
N ALA A 75 6.58 -13.58 7.79
CA ALA A 75 5.86 -13.10 6.61
C ALA A 75 6.81 -12.54 5.55
N ALA A 76 7.91 -11.91 5.96
CA ALA A 76 8.88 -11.22 5.11
C ALA A 76 9.35 -12.06 3.92
N HIS A 77 9.84 -13.28 4.17
CA HIS A 77 10.31 -14.20 3.14
C HIS A 77 9.24 -14.50 2.08
N ALA A 78 7.98 -14.67 2.51
CA ALA A 78 6.86 -14.98 1.62
C ALA A 78 6.39 -13.77 0.78
N GLU A 79 6.86 -12.57 1.11
CA GLU A 79 6.61 -11.30 0.41
C GLU A 79 7.88 -10.77 -0.27
N GLY A 80 8.92 -11.60 -0.44
CA GLY A 80 10.16 -11.26 -1.12
C GLY A 80 11.23 -10.57 -0.27
N PHE A 81 11.01 -10.36 1.03
CA PHE A 81 12.00 -9.72 1.91
C PHE A 81 12.85 -10.78 2.64
N LEU A 82 14.15 -10.83 2.31
CA LEU A 82 15.11 -11.80 2.85
C LEU A 82 16.29 -11.11 3.53
N GLN A 83 16.95 -11.82 4.46
CA GLN A 83 18.23 -11.37 5.04
C GLN A 83 19.35 -11.57 4.03
N TYR A 84 20.22 -10.57 3.83
CA TYR A 84 21.34 -10.65 2.88
C TYR A 84 22.23 -11.87 3.14
N GLY A 85 22.49 -12.22 4.40
CA GLY A 85 23.27 -13.42 4.77
C GLY A 85 22.60 -14.76 4.47
N SER A 86 21.32 -14.77 4.10
CA SER A 86 20.60 -15.99 3.67
C SER A 86 20.57 -16.20 2.15
N LEU A 87 21.15 -15.27 1.38
CA LEU A 87 21.20 -15.33 -0.08
C LEU A 87 22.28 -16.29 -0.61
N SER A 88 22.07 -16.79 -1.83
CA SER A 88 23.15 -17.38 -2.64
C SER A 88 24.18 -16.30 -3.02
N GLN A 89 25.41 -16.72 -3.34
CA GLN A 89 26.45 -15.82 -3.84
C GLN A 89 26.01 -15.06 -5.11
N GLU A 90 25.33 -15.75 -6.02
CA GLU A 90 24.70 -15.17 -7.22
C GLU A 90 23.70 -14.04 -6.86
N ASN A 91 22.83 -14.26 -5.87
CA ASN A 91 21.88 -13.24 -5.42
C ASN A 91 22.58 -12.08 -4.68
N LYS A 92 23.68 -12.33 -3.95
CA LYS A 92 24.51 -11.26 -3.35
C LYS A 92 25.16 -10.40 -4.45
N GLU A 93 25.73 -11.02 -5.48
CA GLU A 93 26.36 -10.31 -6.61
C GLU A 93 25.37 -9.43 -7.38
N MET A 94 24.10 -9.84 -7.48
CA MET A 94 23.04 -9.02 -8.10
C MET A 94 22.63 -7.77 -7.30
N VAL A 95 22.96 -7.66 -6.01
CA VAL A 95 22.74 -6.43 -5.21
C VAL A 95 23.68 -5.31 -5.67
N GLY A 96 24.89 -5.65 -6.15
CA GLY A 96 25.92 -4.70 -6.58
C GLY A 96 26.68 -3.99 -5.45
N GLU A 97 26.29 -4.19 -4.19
CA GLU A 97 26.98 -3.68 -3.00
C GLU A 97 27.04 -4.76 -1.91
N ASP A 98 28.08 -4.71 -1.06
CA ASP A 98 28.23 -5.64 0.06
C ASP A 98 27.52 -5.10 1.31
N LEU A 99 26.63 -5.92 1.88
CA LEU A 99 25.73 -5.54 2.98
C LEU A 99 26.01 -6.37 4.25
N PRO A 100 25.70 -5.85 5.44
CA PRO A 100 25.65 -6.68 6.65
C PRO A 100 24.71 -7.87 6.47
N ASP A 101 25.08 -9.07 6.94
CA ASP A 101 24.27 -10.28 6.77
C ASP A 101 22.84 -10.16 7.37
N ASN A 102 22.64 -9.28 8.35
CA ASN A 102 21.35 -8.98 8.97
C ASN A 102 20.54 -7.88 8.26
N ALA A 103 21.07 -7.26 7.20
CA ALA A 103 20.33 -6.32 6.36
C ALA A 103 19.23 -7.06 5.58
N LEU A 104 18.14 -6.37 5.26
CA LEU A 104 17.10 -6.92 4.39
C LEU A 104 17.32 -6.48 2.95
N VAL A 105 17.07 -7.40 2.03
CA VAL A 105 16.94 -7.16 0.59
C VAL A 105 15.50 -7.46 0.16
N TYR A 106 15.11 -6.92 -1.00
CA TYR A 106 13.89 -7.32 -1.70
C TYR A 106 14.24 -8.19 -2.92
N VAL A 107 13.62 -9.35 -3.04
CA VAL A 107 13.82 -10.32 -4.14
C VAL A 107 12.51 -10.48 -4.92
N SER A 108 12.59 -10.36 -6.24
CA SER A 108 11.46 -10.62 -7.15
C SER A 108 11.93 -11.30 -8.43
N GLY A 109 11.48 -12.54 -8.64
CA GLY A 109 11.97 -13.39 -9.73
C GLY A 109 13.48 -13.59 -9.63
N ASN A 110 14.20 -13.19 -10.68
CA ASN A 110 15.65 -13.29 -10.78
C ASN A 110 16.37 -12.00 -10.32
N TRP A 111 15.69 -11.05 -9.69
CA TRP A 111 16.28 -9.78 -9.26
C TRP A 111 16.35 -9.67 -7.75
N THR A 112 17.48 -9.17 -7.24
CA THR A 112 17.67 -8.82 -5.82
C THR A 112 18.02 -7.33 -5.73
N TYR A 113 17.36 -6.61 -4.82
CA TYR A 113 17.51 -5.18 -4.62
C TYR A 113 17.86 -4.88 -3.15
N PRO A 114 18.76 -3.93 -2.86
CA PRO A 114 19.01 -3.49 -1.49
C PRO A 114 17.75 -2.81 -0.92
N THR A 115 17.61 -2.79 0.42
CA THR A 115 16.60 -1.95 1.08
C THR A 115 17.28 -0.84 1.89
N HIS A 116 16.69 0.34 1.86
CA HIS A 116 17.05 1.44 2.75
C HIS A 116 16.17 1.39 3.99
N ASN A 117 16.79 1.17 5.15
CA ASN A 117 16.09 1.20 6.43
C ASN A 117 15.86 2.65 6.88
N ILE A 118 14.62 2.99 7.21
CA ILE A 118 14.21 4.30 7.73
C ILE A 118 13.14 4.14 8.81
N GLU A 119 13.14 5.03 9.81
CA GLU A 119 12.06 5.08 10.80
C GLU A 119 10.87 5.92 10.28
N ILE A 120 9.65 5.36 10.39
CA ILE A 120 8.40 6.08 10.11
C ILE A 120 7.44 5.94 11.30
N GLY A 121 7.72 6.72 12.35
CA GLY A 121 6.90 6.75 13.57
C GLY A 121 7.03 5.45 14.35
N ASP A 122 5.98 4.63 14.35
CA ASP A 122 5.94 3.37 15.10
C ASP A 122 6.56 2.19 14.31
N PHE A 123 7.13 2.44 13.12
CA PHE A 123 7.64 1.41 12.22
C PHE A 123 9.12 1.59 11.87
N ASP A 124 9.86 0.48 11.85
CA ASP A 124 11.07 0.33 11.04
C ASP A 124 10.62 -0.05 9.62
N VAL A 125 11.02 0.71 8.61
CA VAL A 125 10.60 0.49 7.23
C VAL A 125 11.82 0.20 6.37
N TYR A 126 11.73 -0.89 5.60
CA TYR A 126 12.74 -1.34 4.66
C TYR A 126 12.22 -1.04 3.25
N GLU A 127 12.63 0.09 2.68
CA GLU A 127 12.19 0.52 1.34
C GLU A 127 13.17 0.04 0.26
N ALA A 128 12.66 -0.68 -0.74
CA ALA A 128 13.33 -0.87 -2.03
C ALA A 128 12.57 -0.04 -3.08
N ASP A 129 13.10 1.14 -3.43
CA ASP A 129 12.57 1.96 -4.52
C ASP A 129 13.27 1.64 -5.86
N ARG A 130 12.62 1.99 -6.97
CA ARG A 130 13.12 1.77 -8.36
C ARG A 130 13.26 0.30 -8.80
N VAL A 131 12.90 -0.63 -7.92
CA VAL A 131 12.63 -2.05 -8.20
C VAL A 131 11.80 -2.19 -9.49
N LEU A 132 12.21 -3.06 -10.42
CA LEU A 132 11.47 -3.41 -11.65
C LEU A 132 10.96 -2.22 -12.50
N CYS A 133 11.48 -1.01 -12.30
CA CYS A 133 11.01 0.18 -13.01
C CYS A 133 11.51 0.21 -14.45
N HIS A 134 10.75 -0.39 -15.36
CA HIS A 134 11.01 -0.27 -16.79
C HIS A 134 10.71 1.15 -17.32
N ASP A 135 11.69 1.72 -18.02
CA ASP A 135 11.60 3.01 -18.71
C ASP A 135 10.61 3.03 -19.88
N ASP A 136 9.93 1.92 -20.17
CA ASP A 136 8.71 1.86 -20.95
C ASP A 136 7.68 0.93 -20.30
N PRO A 137 6.39 1.32 -20.26
CA PRO A 137 5.34 0.40 -19.86
C PRO A 137 5.28 -0.73 -20.91
N PRO A 138 5.29 -2.01 -20.50
CA PRO A 138 4.97 -3.12 -21.39
C PRO A 138 3.65 -2.83 -22.15
N SER A 139 3.59 -3.25 -23.41
CA SER A 139 2.56 -2.83 -24.38
C SER A 139 1.20 -3.52 -24.16
N GLY A 140 0.62 -3.34 -22.97
CA GLY A 140 -0.71 -3.77 -22.56
C GLY A 140 -1.22 -2.95 -21.36
N PRO A 141 -2.55 -2.85 -21.15
CA PRO A 141 -3.12 -1.91 -20.19
C PRO A 141 -2.83 -2.20 -18.71
N ASP A 142 -2.49 -3.45 -18.36
CA ASP A 142 -2.42 -3.91 -16.96
C ASP A 142 -1.00 -4.22 -16.45
N GLN A 143 -0.01 -4.37 -17.34
CA GLN A 143 1.37 -4.78 -17.02
C GLN A 143 2.25 -3.62 -16.54
N GLY A 144 1.75 -2.80 -15.61
CA GLY A 144 2.64 -1.92 -14.84
C GLY A 144 3.31 -2.73 -13.74
N ASP A 145 4.62 -2.92 -13.81
CA ASP A 145 5.36 -3.51 -12.69
C ASP A 145 5.30 -2.59 -11.46
N ASP A 146 5.22 -3.20 -10.27
CA ASP A 146 5.30 -2.44 -9.02
C ASP A 146 6.75 -1.97 -8.84
N CYS A 147 6.87 -0.65 -8.67
CA CYS A 147 8.09 0.13 -8.92
C CYS A 147 8.79 0.55 -7.60
N TYR A 148 8.20 0.12 -6.49
CA TYR A 148 8.60 0.33 -5.11
C TYR A 148 7.95 -0.78 -4.30
N PHE A 149 8.71 -1.34 -3.37
CA PHE A 149 8.21 -2.22 -2.32
C PHE A 149 8.75 -1.75 -0.98
N SER A 150 7.96 -1.89 0.09
CA SER A 150 8.49 -1.75 1.44
C SER A 150 7.85 -2.70 2.44
N ALA A 151 8.68 -3.18 3.36
CA ALA A 151 8.26 -3.95 4.52
C ALA A 151 8.33 -3.05 5.75
N ALA A 152 7.20 -2.88 6.44
CA ALA A 152 7.10 -2.06 7.65
C ALA A 152 6.92 -2.96 8.89
N ARG A 153 7.98 -3.05 9.70
CA ARG A 153 8.00 -3.77 10.98
C ARG A 153 7.54 -2.83 12.09
N TYR A 154 6.45 -3.18 12.77
CA TYR A 154 5.95 -2.41 13.91
C TYR A 154 6.89 -2.57 15.13
N LYS A 155 7.35 -1.46 15.70
CA LYS A 155 8.33 -1.41 16.79
C LYS A 155 7.77 -1.67 18.21
N PRO A 156 6.58 -1.18 18.59
CA PRO A 156 6.09 -1.31 19.97
C PRO A 156 5.95 -2.76 20.44
N THR A 157 6.51 -3.06 21.60
CA THR A 157 6.58 -4.39 22.21
C THR A 157 5.24 -4.83 22.83
N GLY A 158 4.25 -5.03 21.97
CA GLY A 158 2.97 -5.67 22.27
C GLY A 158 2.72 -6.89 21.38
N SER A 159 1.73 -7.73 21.72
CA SER A 159 1.46 -9.02 21.04
C SER A 159 0.85 -8.90 19.63
N SER A 160 0.85 -7.72 19.02
CA SER A 160 0.45 -7.50 17.62
C SER A 160 1.53 -8.03 16.68
N SER A 161 1.56 -9.35 16.51
CA SER A 161 2.38 -10.07 15.53
C SER A 161 1.86 -9.81 14.10
N ILE A 162 2.05 -8.59 13.61
CA ILE A 162 1.53 -8.13 12.32
C ILE A 162 2.66 -7.61 11.44
N ALA A 163 2.77 -8.21 10.27
CA ALA A 163 3.63 -7.76 9.20
C ALA A 163 2.82 -6.87 8.23
N THR A 164 3.42 -5.75 7.82
CA THR A 164 2.83 -4.82 6.84
C THR A 164 3.76 -4.72 5.64
N PHE A 165 3.22 -4.93 4.44
CA PHE A 165 3.96 -4.79 3.18
C PHE A 165 3.21 -3.87 2.24
N ILE A 166 3.93 -3.04 1.50
CA ILE A 166 3.37 -2.02 0.62
C ILE A 166 4.04 -2.11 -0.74
N SER A 167 3.25 -2.08 -1.81
CA SER A 167 3.74 -1.92 -3.19
C SER A 167 3.08 -0.75 -3.90
N THR A 168 3.75 -0.18 -4.90
CA THR A 168 3.14 0.85 -5.76
C THR A 168 3.82 0.95 -7.13
N ARG A 169 3.01 1.12 -8.17
CA ARG A 169 3.46 1.53 -9.50
C ARG A 169 3.82 3.01 -9.49
N TYR A 170 5.07 3.36 -9.81
CA TYR A 170 5.42 4.76 -10.07
C TYR A 170 4.80 5.23 -11.38
N LEU A 171 4.44 6.51 -11.45
CA LEU A 171 4.03 7.15 -12.69
C LEU A 171 5.22 7.85 -13.33
N LYS A 172 5.38 7.63 -14.65
CA LYS A 172 6.49 8.00 -15.56
C LYS A 172 6.84 9.51 -15.66
N SER A 173 6.98 10.21 -14.53
CA SER A 173 7.09 11.67 -14.43
C SER A 173 7.76 12.10 -13.11
N GLY A 174 8.34 13.31 -13.07
CA GLY A 174 9.13 13.85 -11.95
C GLY A 174 8.43 14.11 -10.61
N ASP A 175 7.35 13.38 -10.31
CA ASP A 175 6.64 13.39 -9.03
C ASP A 175 7.04 12.22 -8.12
N GLN A 176 8.02 11.37 -8.50
CA GLN A 176 8.45 10.19 -7.71
C GLN A 176 8.66 10.55 -6.22
N SER A 177 9.37 11.64 -5.92
CA SER A 177 9.62 12.10 -4.55
C SER A 177 8.34 12.45 -3.78
N LYS A 178 7.31 12.98 -4.47
CA LYS A 178 6.00 13.26 -3.87
C LYS A 178 5.19 11.98 -3.64
N GLN A 179 5.31 11.01 -4.54
CA GLN A 179 4.71 9.68 -4.38
C GLN A 179 5.36 8.94 -3.19
N ILE A 180 6.70 8.97 -3.05
CA ILE A 180 7.43 8.45 -1.88
C ILE A 180 6.95 9.15 -0.59
N LEU A 181 6.90 10.49 -0.57
CA LEU A 181 6.38 11.23 0.59
C LEU A 181 4.95 10.79 0.95
N TRP A 182 4.08 10.55 -0.04
CA TRP A 182 2.73 10.03 0.20
C TRP A 182 2.71 8.59 0.75
N ILE A 183 3.57 7.67 0.26
CA ILE A 183 3.67 6.33 0.84
C ILE A 183 4.10 6.42 2.31
N ARG A 184 5.07 7.29 2.62
CA ARG A 184 5.55 7.53 3.98
C ARG A 184 4.51 8.25 4.86
N GLU A 185 3.64 9.10 4.30
CA GLU A 185 2.42 9.60 4.96
C GLU A 185 1.43 8.46 5.27
N PHE A 186 1.19 7.56 4.30
CA PHE A 186 0.30 6.42 4.46
C PHE A 186 0.81 5.50 5.58
N ILE A 187 2.09 5.11 5.57
CA ILE A 187 2.70 4.30 6.64
C ILE A 187 2.51 4.95 8.01
N ARG A 188 2.82 6.25 8.14
CA ARG A 188 2.65 7.01 9.39
C ARG A 188 1.18 7.05 9.88
N SER A 189 0.22 6.91 8.97
CA SER A 189 -1.22 6.88 9.29
C SER A 189 -1.71 5.54 9.84
N ILE A 190 -0.94 4.46 9.68
CA ILE A 190 -1.28 3.11 10.16
C ILE A 190 -1.19 3.08 11.69
N LYS A 191 -2.26 2.61 12.35
CA LYS A 191 -2.33 2.39 13.80
C LYS A 191 -3.11 1.11 14.09
N PHE A 192 -2.46 0.15 14.75
CA PHE A 192 -3.12 -1.02 15.29
C PHE A 192 -3.95 -0.61 16.51
N LEU A 193 -5.23 -0.98 16.51
CA LEU A 193 -6.16 -0.69 17.60
C LEU A 193 -6.24 -1.91 18.53
N PRO A 194 -6.36 -1.73 19.86
CA PRO A 194 -6.59 -2.84 20.77
C PRO A 194 -7.80 -3.67 20.36
N GLN A 195 -7.72 -4.99 20.55
CA GLN A 195 -8.89 -5.85 20.44
C GLN A 195 -9.90 -5.47 21.52
N SER A 196 -11.18 -5.41 21.14
CA SER A 196 -12.27 -5.21 22.08
C SER A 196 -12.61 -6.56 22.74
N HIS A 197 -12.25 -6.68 24.01
CA HIS A 197 -12.68 -7.78 24.90
C HIS A 197 -14.17 -7.65 25.27
#